data_AF-A0A7S1H6H6-F1
#
_entry.id   AF-A0A7S1H6H6-F1
#
_cell.length_a   1.000
_cell.length_b   1.000
_cell.length_c   1.000
_cell.angle_alpha   90.00
_cell.angle_beta   90.00
_cell.angle_gamma   90.00
#
_symmetry.space_group_name_H-M   'P 1'
#
loop_
_entity.id
_entity.type
_entity.pdbx_description
1 polymer ?
#
loop_
_entity_poly.entity_id
_entity_poly.type
_entity_poly.pdbx_seq_one_letter_code
_entity_poly.pdbx_strand_id
1 'polypeptide(L)'
;GGTGAEPEEFAGHVDTIPNGRCSVGMDVRLAGCSHAYGLSERATPLPLHDTKGPKTPPECLPDNPPPGARGEPYRLYNLDVFGYDTRLGFGYQPLYGSVPLLLGSGGGPATGVLWLNPSETLVDLETEAGGGGANKPL
;
A
#
# COMPACT_ATOMS: atom_id res chain seq x y z
N GLY A 1 -11.43 -28.50 17.42
CA GLY A 1 -10.84 -27.51 18.33
C GLY A 1 -9.90 -26.67 17.52
N GLY A 2 -10.20 -25.38 17.34
CA GLY A 2 -9.36 -24.48 16.55
C GLY A 2 -8.12 -24.09 17.36
N THR A 3 -6.95 -24.26 16.78
CA THR A 3 -5.69 -23.75 17.33
C THR A 3 -5.76 -22.22 17.36
N GLY A 4 -5.79 -21.62 18.56
CA GLY A 4 -5.67 -20.17 18.72
C GLY A 4 -4.37 -19.67 18.08
N ALA A 5 -4.35 -18.43 17.58
CA ALA A 5 -3.10 -17.85 17.09
C ALA A 5 -2.17 -17.59 18.29
N GLU A 6 -0.86 -17.74 18.07
CA GLU A 6 0.14 -17.44 19.09
C GLU A 6 0.22 -15.93 19.35
N PRO A 7 0.44 -15.48 20.60
CA PRO A 7 0.63 -14.07 20.92
C PRO A 7 1.78 -13.43 20.13
N GLU A 8 1.63 -12.15 19.78
CA GLU A 8 2.63 -11.37 19.05
C GLU A 8 3.17 -10.24 19.93
N GLU A 9 4.47 -9.94 19.84
CA GLU A 9 5.11 -8.85 20.59
C GLU A 9 5.68 -7.79 19.65
N PHE A 10 5.36 -6.52 19.91
CA PHE A 10 5.95 -5.38 19.23
C PHE A 10 6.25 -4.24 20.21
N ALA A 11 7.49 -3.76 20.20
CA ALA A 11 7.94 -2.65 21.04
C ALA A 11 7.55 -2.79 22.53
N GLY A 12 7.67 -4.00 23.09
CA GLY A 12 7.34 -4.31 24.48
C GLY A 12 5.85 -4.46 24.78
N HIS A 13 4.98 -4.45 23.76
CA HIS A 13 3.55 -4.70 23.90
C HIS A 13 3.20 -6.07 23.34
N VAL A 14 2.40 -6.84 24.07
CA VAL A 14 1.96 -8.19 23.68
C VAL A 14 0.50 -8.17 23.25
N ASP A 15 0.24 -8.51 21.99
CA ASP A 15 -1.09 -8.85 21.49
C ASP A 15 -1.37 -10.33 21.80
N THR A 16 -2.47 -10.58 22.51
CA THR A 16 -2.87 -11.93 22.93
C THR A 16 -3.70 -12.68 21.88
N ILE A 17 -4.11 -12.01 20.80
CA ILE A 17 -4.83 -12.54 19.63
C ILE A 17 -5.98 -13.49 20.03
N PRO A 18 -6.92 -13.07 20.90
CA PRO A 18 -7.93 -13.94 21.50
C PRO A 18 -8.89 -14.59 20.48
N ASN A 19 -9.09 -13.94 19.33
CA ASN A 19 -9.95 -14.42 18.26
C ASN A 19 -9.18 -15.21 17.18
N GLY A 20 -7.86 -15.39 17.35
CA GLY A 20 -7.01 -15.98 16.33
C GLY A 20 -6.82 -15.09 15.09
N ARG A 21 -6.39 -15.71 13.99
CA ARG A 21 -6.14 -15.02 12.72
C ARG A 21 -7.48 -14.68 12.04
N CYS A 22 -7.80 -13.39 11.93
CA CYS A 22 -9.07 -12.91 11.37
C CYS A 22 -8.88 -11.91 10.21
N SER A 23 -7.75 -11.94 9.51
CA SER A 23 -7.52 -11.05 8.36
C SER A 23 -8.41 -11.41 7.17
N VAL A 24 -8.75 -10.39 6.37
CA VAL A 24 -9.50 -10.52 5.12
C VAL A 24 -8.71 -9.82 4.01
N GLY A 25 -8.78 -10.36 2.78
CA GLY A 25 -8.08 -9.81 1.62
C GLY A 25 -8.84 -10.07 0.33
N MET A 26 -8.62 -9.20 -0.66
CA MET A 26 -9.22 -9.29 -1.98
C MET A 26 -8.30 -8.67 -3.02
N ASP A 27 -8.16 -9.32 -4.17
CA ASP A 27 -7.53 -8.75 -5.35
C ASP A 27 -8.58 -8.03 -6.21
N VAL A 28 -8.30 -6.80 -6.63
CA VAL A 28 -9.19 -6.01 -7.48
C VAL A 28 -8.41 -5.48 -8.67
N ARG A 29 -8.98 -5.62 -9.87
CA ARG A 29 -8.41 -5.12 -11.11
C ARG A 29 -9.21 -3.94 -11.65
N LEU A 30 -8.55 -2.80 -11.86
CA LEU A 30 -9.13 -1.63 -12.51
C LEU A 30 -8.76 -1.62 -13.99
N ALA A 31 -9.62 -2.21 -14.83
CA ALA A 31 -9.35 -2.35 -16.26
C ALA A 31 -9.28 -0.99 -16.98
N GLY A 32 -8.31 -0.84 -17.89
CA GLY A 32 -8.15 0.38 -18.71
C GLY A 32 -7.64 1.60 -17.95
N CYS A 33 -7.18 1.43 -16.71
CA CYS A 33 -6.54 2.47 -15.93
C CYS A 33 -5.02 2.37 -16.07
N SER A 34 -4.36 3.51 -16.31
CA SER A 34 -2.89 3.63 -16.37
C SER A 34 -2.31 4.34 -15.16
N HIS A 35 -3.15 4.97 -14.34
CA HIS A 35 -2.75 5.66 -13.11
C HIS A 35 -3.71 5.33 -11.98
N ALA A 36 -3.18 5.31 -10.76
CA ALA A 36 -3.95 5.10 -9.54
C ALA A 36 -3.70 6.21 -8.52
N TYR A 37 -4.69 6.48 -7.67
CA TYR A 37 -4.71 7.59 -6.72
C TYR A 37 -5.46 7.22 -5.44
N GLY A 38 -5.32 8.07 -4.42
CA GLY A 38 -6.01 7.92 -3.14
C GLY A 38 -5.13 7.27 -2.08
N LEU A 39 -5.72 6.37 -1.29
CA LEU A 39 -5.08 5.72 -0.14
C LEU A 39 -4.34 6.73 0.75
N SER A 40 -5.02 7.81 1.12
CA SER A 40 -4.46 8.81 2.04
C SER A 40 -4.38 8.25 3.45
N GLU A 41 -3.49 8.71 4.32
CA GLU A 41 -2.57 9.84 4.19
C GLU A 41 -1.10 9.40 3.98
N ARG A 42 -0.39 10.06 3.05
CA ARG A 42 0.99 9.70 2.67
C ARG A 42 1.78 10.94 2.25
N ALA A 43 3.08 10.97 2.56
CA ALA A 43 4.00 12.06 2.20
C ALA A 43 4.64 11.85 0.81
N THR A 44 3.84 11.51 -0.20
CA THR A 44 4.32 11.23 -1.57
C THR A 44 3.45 11.85 -2.65
N PRO A 45 3.90 11.87 -3.91
CA PRO A 45 3.11 12.38 -5.02
C PRO A 45 1.71 11.77 -5.12
N LEU A 46 0.81 12.53 -5.73
CA LEU A 46 -0.59 12.13 -5.90
C LEU A 46 -0.76 10.79 -6.63
N PRO A 47 -0.04 10.51 -7.75
CA PRO A 47 -0.07 9.17 -8.36
C PRO A 47 0.60 8.13 -7.45
N LEU A 48 -0.09 7.01 -7.25
CA LEU A 48 0.47 5.82 -6.64
C LEU A 48 1.53 5.19 -7.55
N HIS A 49 2.45 4.48 -6.92
CA HIS A 49 3.49 3.70 -7.57
C HIS A 49 3.31 2.23 -7.24
N ASP A 50 3.86 1.36 -8.09
CA ASP A 50 3.88 -0.07 -7.86
C ASP A 50 4.65 -0.38 -6.57
N THR A 51 4.09 -1.27 -5.76
CA THR A 51 4.66 -1.71 -4.49
C THR A 51 5.27 -3.10 -4.57
N LYS A 52 4.98 -3.83 -5.66
CA LYS A 52 5.58 -5.15 -5.91
C LYS A 52 7.05 -4.97 -6.30
N GLY A 53 7.94 -5.54 -5.48
CA GLY A 53 9.37 -5.51 -5.72
C GLY A 53 10.15 -6.15 -4.58
N PRO A 54 11.50 -6.26 -4.71
CA PRO A 54 12.34 -6.72 -3.62
C PRO A 54 12.19 -5.84 -2.39
N LYS A 55 12.09 -6.46 -1.21
CA LYS A 55 12.11 -5.71 0.05
C LYS A 55 13.49 -5.16 0.31
N THR A 56 13.65 -3.85 0.23
CA THR A 56 14.94 -3.18 0.46
C THR A 56 14.92 -2.43 1.81
N PRO A 57 15.82 -2.77 2.75
CA PRO A 57 15.96 -2.03 4.00
C PRO A 57 16.30 -0.55 3.75
N PRO A 58 15.82 0.39 4.60
CA PRO A 58 16.07 1.83 4.43
C PRO A 58 17.56 2.18 4.31
N GLU A 59 18.43 1.50 5.04
CA GLU A 59 19.88 1.69 5.04
C GLU A 59 20.56 1.25 3.73
N CYS A 60 19.88 0.45 2.91
CA CYS A 60 20.36 0.01 1.60
C CYS A 60 19.83 0.88 0.44
N LEU A 61 18.96 1.84 0.72
CA LEU A 61 18.43 2.74 -0.30
C LEU A 61 19.42 3.87 -0.58
N PRO A 62 19.52 4.33 -1.85
CA PRO A 62 20.23 5.57 -2.15
C PRO A 62 19.53 6.76 -1.48
N ASP A 63 20.22 7.90 -1.35
CA ASP A 63 19.67 9.11 -0.70
C ASP A 63 18.32 9.57 -1.29
N ASN A 64 18.16 9.39 -2.61
CA ASN A 64 16.94 9.67 -3.36
C ASN A 64 16.46 8.38 -4.06
N PRO A 65 15.78 7.48 -3.31
CA PRO A 65 15.27 6.25 -3.89
C PRO A 65 14.09 6.54 -4.83
N PRO A 66 13.93 5.78 -5.93
CA PRO A 66 12.74 5.88 -6.75
C PRO A 66 11.49 5.47 -5.93
N PRO A 67 10.29 5.89 -6.36
CA PRO A 67 9.04 5.39 -5.80
C PRO A 67 9.01 3.85 -5.84
N GLY A 68 8.47 3.21 -4.79
CA GLY A 68 8.36 1.74 -4.74
C GLY A 68 9.67 0.99 -4.46
N ALA A 69 10.80 1.69 -4.31
CA ALA A 69 12.13 1.06 -4.13
C ALA A 69 12.23 0.11 -2.93
N ARG A 70 11.32 0.21 -1.95
CA ARG A 70 11.30 -0.68 -0.78
C ARG A 70 10.49 -1.96 -0.97
N GLY A 71 9.68 -2.09 -2.02
CA GLY A 71 8.83 -3.27 -2.20
C GLY A 71 7.82 -3.47 -1.06
N GLU A 72 7.34 -2.38 -0.45
CA GLU A 72 6.41 -2.42 0.69
C GLU A 72 5.03 -1.95 0.26
N PRO A 73 3.96 -2.60 0.74
CA PRO A 73 2.59 -2.17 0.46
C PRO A 73 2.32 -0.82 1.12
N TYR A 74 1.38 -0.07 0.54
CA TYR A 74 0.80 1.08 1.26
C TYR A 74 0.12 0.59 2.53
N ARG A 75 0.41 1.22 3.65
CA ARG A 75 -0.16 0.87 4.95
C ARG A 75 -1.15 1.94 5.39
N LEU A 76 -2.37 1.53 5.70
CA LEU A 76 -3.39 2.37 6.32
C LEU A 76 -3.55 1.93 7.77
N TYR A 77 -2.88 2.65 8.66
CA TYR A 77 -2.91 2.43 10.09
C TYR A 77 -2.56 3.73 10.80
N ASN A 78 -3.52 4.40 11.42
CA ASN A 78 -3.30 5.75 11.95
C ASN A 78 -2.20 5.72 13.03
N LEU A 79 -1.07 6.37 12.75
CA LEU A 79 0.09 6.43 13.63
C LEU A 79 0.56 7.87 13.84
N ASP A 80 1.11 8.13 15.02
CA ASP A 80 1.90 9.34 15.28
C ASP A 80 3.35 9.10 14.86
N VAL A 81 3.69 9.51 13.64
CA VAL A 81 5.04 9.34 13.07
C VAL A 81 5.83 10.63 13.23
N PHE A 82 6.72 10.65 14.23
CA PHE A 82 7.62 11.78 14.45
C PHE A 82 8.60 11.95 13.29
N GLY A 83 8.69 13.16 12.73
CA GLY A 83 9.67 13.50 11.70
C GLY A 83 9.58 12.62 10.46
N TYR A 84 8.35 12.37 9.97
CA TYR A 84 8.11 11.50 8.82
C TYR A 84 8.97 11.87 7.60
N ASP A 85 9.34 10.85 6.84
CA ASP A 85 10.20 11.01 5.67
C ASP A 85 9.37 11.36 4.43
N THR A 86 9.73 12.45 3.76
CA THR A 86 9.05 12.94 2.54
C THR A 86 9.72 12.46 1.25
N ARG A 87 10.79 11.68 1.32
CA ARG A 87 11.47 11.15 0.15
C ARG A 87 10.60 10.08 -0.51
N LEU A 88 10.67 10.01 -1.84
CA LEU A 88 9.77 9.18 -2.66
C LEU A 88 9.71 7.70 -2.26
N GLY A 89 10.84 7.13 -1.80
CA GLY A 89 10.89 5.74 -1.36
C GLY A 89 10.21 5.44 -0.03
N PHE A 90 9.72 6.45 0.71
CA PHE A 90 9.05 6.30 2.01
C PHE A 90 7.52 6.47 1.95
N GLY A 91 6.94 6.59 0.76
CA GLY A 91 5.50 6.80 0.58
C GLY A 91 4.57 5.69 1.04
N TYR A 92 5.09 4.54 1.46
CA TYR A 92 4.32 3.43 2.02
C TYR A 92 4.05 3.60 3.52
N GLN A 93 4.78 4.50 4.20
CA GLN A 93 4.63 4.71 5.64
C GLN A 93 3.24 5.27 5.95
N PRO A 94 2.53 4.69 6.94
CA PRO A 94 1.26 5.24 7.37
C PRO A 94 1.48 6.55 8.15
N LEU A 95 0.52 7.46 8.07
CA LEU A 95 0.51 8.71 8.82
C LEU A 95 -0.74 8.78 9.72
N TYR A 96 -1.25 9.99 9.97
CA TYR A 96 -2.23 10.25 11.02
C TYR A 96 -3.67 9.85 10.66
N GLY A 97 -3.99 9.85 9.36
CA GLY A 97 -5.31 9.49 8.85
C GLY A 97 -5.28 8.39 7.79
N SER A 98 -6.41 7.70 7.65
CA SER A 98 -6.62 6.65 6.66
C SER A 98 -7.95 6.83 5.94
N VAL A 99 -7.91 6.94 4.61
CA VAL A 99 -9.10 6.87 3.75
C VAL A 99 -8.88 5.75 2.73
N PRO A 100 -9.54 4.58 2.91
CA PRO A 100 -9.32 3.39 2.09
C PRO A 100 -10.07 3.44 0.75
N LEU A 101 -9.82 4.52 -0.01
CA LEU A 101 -10.37 4.76 -1.35
C LEU A 101 -9.25 4.70 -2.38
N LEU A 102 -9.37 3.78 -3.33
CA LEU A 102 -8.52 3.68 -4.51
C LEU A 102 -9.28 4.21 -5.71
N LEU A 103 -8.67 5.09 -6.50
CA LEU A 103 -9.21 5.59 -7.76
C LEU A 103 -8.25 5.23 -8.89
N GLY A 104 -8.77 4.67 -9.98
CA GLY A 104 -8.05 4.41 -11.21
C GLY A 104 -8.52 5.34 -12.32
N SER A 105 -7.60 5.86 -13.12
CA SER A 105 -7.90 6.60 -14.35
C SER A 105 -6.95 6.21 -15.49
N GLY A 106 -7.36 6.50 -16.72
CA GLY A 106 -6.59 6.25 -17.94
C GLY A 106 -7.25 6.97 -19.12
N GLY A 107 -7.15 6.41 -20.32
CA GLY A 107 -7.83 6.96 -21.51
C GLY A 107 -9.37 6.86 -21.49
N GLY A 108 -9.95 6.14 -20.53
CA GLY A 108 -11.39 5.93 -20.37
C GLY A 108 -11.98 6.55 -19.09
N PRO A 109 -13.20 6.13 -18.70
CA PRO A 109 -13.82 6.57 -17.44
C PRO A 109 -12.98 6.20 -16.22
N ALA A 110 -13.02 7.05 -15.19
CA ALA A 110 -12.42 6.72 -13.90
C ALA A 110 -13.23 5.64 -13.18
N THR A 111 -12.53 4.73 -12.52
CA THR A 111 -13.13 3.67 -11.68
C THR A 111 -12.57 3.78 -10.26
N GLY A 112 -13.25 3.20 -9.28
CA GLY A 112 -12.78 3.28 -7.90
C GLY A 112 -13.29 2.17 -7.01
N VAL A 113 -12.55 1.94 -5.93
CA VAL A 113 -12.82 0.92 -4.92
C VAL A 113 -12.76 1.58 -3.56
N LEU A 114 -13.84 1.45 -2.79
CA LEU A 114 -13.88 1.82 -1.39
C LEU A 114 -13.81 0.54 -0.55
N TRP A 115 -12.69 0.31 0.13
CA TRP A 115 -12.53 -0.80 1.06
C TRP A 115 -13.04 -0.37 2.44
N LEU A 116 -14.33 -0.62 2.71
CA LEU A 116 -14.98 -0.17 3.94
C LEU A 116 -14.61 -1.04 5.14
N ASN A 117 -13.35 -0.94 5.57
CA ASN A 117 -12.78 -1.69 6.69
C ASN A 117 -12.03 -0.72 7.63
N PRO A 118 -12.32 -0.73 8.95
CA PRO A 118 -11.66 0.14 9.91
C PRO A 118 -10.34 -0.44 10.48
N SER A 119 -10.03 -1.71 10.20
CA SER A 119 -8.81 -2.37 10.68
C SER A 119 -7.59 -1.97 9.85
N GLU A 120 -6.40 -2.28 10.37
CA GLU A 120 -5.14 -2.15 9.62
C GLU A 120 -5.28 -2.76 8.22
N THR A 121 -4.93 -1.98 7.20
CA THR A 121 -5.04 -2.40 5.80
C THR A 121 -3.70 -2.22 5.10
N LEU A 122 -3.25 -3.27 4.42
CA LEU A 122 -2.09 -3.24 3.53
C LEU A 122 -2.60 -3.32 2.09
N VAL A 123 -2.14 -2.43 1.21
CA VAL A 123 -2.52 -2.39 -0.20
C VAL A 123 -1.28 -2.52 -1.05
N ASP A 124 -1.19 -3.65 -1.76
CA ASP A 124 -0.24 -3.81 -2.84
C ASP A 124 -0.82 -3.29 -4.16
N LEU A 125 0.03 -2.67 -4.97
CA LEU A 125 -0.30 -2.17 -6.29
C LEU A 125 0.70 -2.68 -7.32
N GLU A 126 0.18 -3.13 -8.45
CA GLU A 126 0.95 -3.56 -9.61
C GLU A 126 0.26 -3.06 -10.87
N THR A 127 1.02 -2.35 -11.71
CA THR A 127 0.55 -1.97 -13.03
C THR A 127 0.88 -3.11 -13.99
N GLU A 128 -0.13 -3.79 -14.53
CA GLU A 128 0.11 -4.77 -15.58
C GLU A 128 0.64 -4.06 -16.83
N ALA A 129 1.88 -4.35 -17.22
CA ALA A 129 2.37 -4.00 -18.55
C ALA A 129 1.48 -4.68 -19.58
N GLY A 130 0.75 -3.89 -20.37
CA GLY A 130 -0.18 -4.41 -21.37
C GLY A 130 0.49 -5.47 -22.25
N GLY A 131 -0.03 -6.69 -22.20
CA GLY A 131 0.33 -7.74 -23.13
C GLY A 131 -0.09 -7.33 -24.55
N GLY A 132 0.84 -6.76 -25.30
CA GLY A 132 0.60 -6.34 -26.68
C GLY A 132 1.84 -5.67 -27.27
N GLY A 133 2.46 -6.34 -28.24
CA GLY A 133 3.58 -5.79 -28.99
C GLY A 133 3.28 -4.41 -29.59
N ALA A 134 4.36 -3.61 -29.67
CA ALA A 134 4.47 -2.34 -30.37
C ALA A 134 3.58 -1.20 -29.87
N ASN A 135 4.23 -0.25 -29.17
CA ASN A 135 3.91 1.18 -29.08
C ASN A 135 2.45 1.58 -29.31
N LYS A 136 1.72 1.79 -28.21
CA LYS A 136 0.73 2.87 -28.13
C LYS A 136 0.72 3.44 -26.70
N PRO A 137 0.58 4.77 -26.56
CA PRO A 137 0.79 5.46 -25.30
C PRO A 137 -0.28 5.01 -24.28
N LEU A 138 0.21 4.76 -23.07
CA LEU A 138 -0.47 4.26 -21.87
C LEU A 138 -1.70 5.11 -21.47
#